data_AF-A0AAD8D2B1-F1
#
_entry.id   AF-A0AAD8D2B1-F1
#
_cell.length_a   1.000
_cell.length_b   1.000
_cell.length_c   1.000
_cell.angle_alpha   90.00
_cell.angle_beta   90.00
_cell.angle_gamma   90.00
#
_symmetry.space_group_name_H-M   'P 1'
#
loop_
_entity.id
_entity.type
_entity.pdbx_description
1 polymer ?
#
loop_
_entity_poly.entity_id
_entity_poly.type
_entity_poly.pdbx_seq_one_letter_code
_entity_poly.pdbx_strand_id
1 'polypeptide(L)'
;MHRAYQPTAPAANKYLQKKWDLSRYEEHRRKVVKARPVVDTKGFQTPAHLHLKLKKLQLEEERLAAIERDNHILSSKLSDIMRSKGLVDHRNSYPERSLNAEKRRQQLQEVTRENQGILERITIQESEYRRQRWEEDWERAERRRDDIARYPRRVINQQRCKKVLVQQDTDLNEKQTSSSLSEQSDQANKVDSEH
;
A
#
# COMPACT_ATOMS: atom_id res chain seq x y z
N MET A 1 35.31 -63.27 -48.99
CA MET A 1 34.99 -62.81 -50.36
C MET A 1 34.89 -61.28 -50.35
N HIS A 2 35.96 -60.55 -50.62
CA HIS A 2 35.91 -59.09 -50.72
C HIS A 2 35.51 -58.71 -52.15
N ARG A 3 34.26 -58.26 -52.35
CA ARG A 3 33.80 -57.76 -53.65
C ARG A 3 34.34 -56.35 -53.86
N ALA A 4 35.13 -56.17 -54.93
CA ALA A 4 35.56 -54.86 -55.36
C ALA A 4 34.36 -54.02 -55.84
N TYR A 5 34.44 -52.71 -55.65
CA TYR A 5 33.41 -51.78 -56.09
C TYR A 5 33.26 -51.81 -57.62
N GLN A 6 32.03 -52.06 -58.08
CA GLN A 6 31.67 -52.08 -59.49
C GLN A 6 30.73 -50.90 -59.78
N PRO A 7 31.17 -49.87 -60.51
CA PRO A 7 30.31 -48.76 -60.87
C PRO A 7 29.26 -49.24 -61.89
N THR A 8 28.05 -48.71 -61.81
CA THR A 8 26.94 -49.05 -62.71
C THR A 8 27.05 -48.35 -64.06
N ALA A 9 27.77 -47.23 -64.13
CA ALA A 9 28.07 -46.48 -65.35
C ALA A 9 29.58 -46.50 -65.64
N PRO A 10 30.00 -46.39 -66.92
CA PRO A 10 31.42 -46.29 -67.25
C PRO A 10 32.01 -45.03 -66.62
N ALA A 11 33.07 -45.18 -65.84
CA ALA A 11 33.75 -44.09 -65.15
C ALA A 11 35.25 -44.13 -65.44
N ALA A 12 35.83 -42.97 -65.74
CA ALA A 12 37.27 -42.84 -66.00
C ALA A 12 38.12 -43.20 -64.76
N ASN A 13 37.63 -42.88 -63.55
CA ASN A 13 38.28 -43.22 -62.29
C ASN A 13 37.30 -43.90 -61.32
N LYS A 14 37.54 -45.20 -61.04
CA LYS A 14 36.70 -46.03 -60.17
C LYS A 14 36.69 -45.58 -58.70
N TYR A 15 37.78 -44.99 -58.21
CA TYR A 15 37.89 -44.54 -56.82
C TYR A 15 37.01 -43.32 -56.57
N LEU A 16 37.06 -42.33 -57.47
CA LEU A 16 36.21 -41.14 -57.39
C LEU A 16 34.73 -41.50 -57.51
N GLN A 17 34.38 -42.40 -58.43
CA GLN A 17 33.01 -42.86 -58.60
C GLN A 17 32.48 -43.53 -57.32
N LYS A 18 33.29 -44.38 -56.65
CA LYS A 18 32.93 -45.00 -55.37
C LYS A 18 32.61 -43.95 -54.30
N LYS A 19 33.43 -42.91 -54.20
CA LYS A 19 33.24 -41.84 -53.20
C LYS A 19 31.96 -41.05 -53.46
N TRP A 20 31.66 -40.75 -54.72
CA TRP A 20 30.44 -40.05 -55.10
C TRP A 20 29.19 -40.89 -54.88
N ASP A 21 29.22 -42.17 -55.24
CA ASP A 21 28.08 -43.08 -55.02
C ASP A 21 27.79 -43.24 -53.52
N LEU A 22 28.84 -43.38 -52.70
CA LEU A 22 28.69 -43.43 -51.25
C LEU A 22 28.06 -42.14 -50.70
N SER A 23 28.55 -40.98 -51.13
CA SER A 23 28.02 -39.69 -50.69
C SER A 23 26.55 -39.49 -51.12
N ARG A 24 26.19 -39.85 -52.36
CA ARG A 24 24.80 -39.83 -52.84
C ARG A 24 23.91 -40.79 -52.07
N TYR A 25 24.42 -41.99 -51.77
CA TYR A 25 23.70 -42.97 -50.96
C TYR A 25 23.43 -42.45 -49.55
N GLU A 26 24.44 -41.88 -48.89
CA GLU A 26 24.30 -41.26 -47.58
C GLU A 26 23.31 -40.09 -47.59
N GLU A 27 23.38 -39.23 -48.61
CA GLU A 27 22.46 -38.11 -48.78
C GLU A 27 21.02 -38.60 -48.99
N HIS A 28 20.82 -39.61 -49.85
CA HIS A 28 19.52 -40.24 -50.06
C HIS A 28 18.98 -40.84 -48.76
N ARG A 29 19.80 -41.61 -48.04
CA ARG A 29 19.41 -42.19 -46.74
C ARG A 29 19.03 -41.11 -45.74
N ARG A 30 19.78 -40.00 -45.69
CA ARG A 30 19.46 -38.84 -44.85
C ARG A 30 18.12 -38.20 -45.24
N LYS A 31 17.81 -38.09 -46.53
CA LYS A 31 16.52 -37.58 -47.03
C LYS A 31 15.36 -38.51 -46.66
N VAL A 32 15.53 -39.82 -46.83
CA VAL A 32 14.52 -40.82 -46.44
C VAL A 32 14.24 -40.78 -44.94
N VAL A 33 15.27 -40.74 -44.09
CA VAL A 33 15.10 -40.69 -42.63
C VAL A 33 14.45 -39.39 -42.17
N LYS A 34 14.74 -38.26 -42.83
CA LYS A 34 14.18 -36.95 -42.48
C LYS A 34 12.82 -36.67 -43.11
N ALA A 35 12.34 -37.52 -44.02
CA ALA A 35 11.06 -37.33 -44.67
C ALA A 35 9.94 -37.41 -43.62
N ARG A 36 9.11 -36.37 -43.53
CA ARG A 36 7.94 -36.32 -42.64
C ARG A 36 6.71 -36.83 -43.41
N PRO A 37 5.75 -37.50 -42.74
CA PRO A 37 4.50 -37.90 -43.39
C PRO A 37 3.72 -36.65 -43.84
N VAL A 38 3.06 -36.74 -45.00
CA VAL A 38 2.26 -35.65 -45.60
C VAL A 38 0.95 -35.44 -44.83
N VAL A 39 0.42 -36.49 -44.23
CA VAL A 39 -0.82 -36.47 -43.45
C VAL A 39 -0.47 -36.79 -42.00
N ASP A 40 -0.93 -35.95 -41.08
CA ASP A 40 -0.86 -36.25 -39.66
C ASP A 40 -1.92 -37.31 -39.32
N THR A 41 -1.46 -38.48 -38.89
CA THR A 41 -2.32 -39.58 -38.45
C THR A 41 -2.36 -39.69 -36.92
N LYS A 42 -1.80 -38.72 -36.20
CA LYS A 42 -1.86 -38.71 -34.74
C LYS A 42 -3.28 -38.40 -34.28
N GLY A 43 -3.79 -39.22 -33.37
CA GLY A 43 -5.07 -38.95 -32.71
C GLY A 43 -5.02 -37.66 -31.89
N PHE A 44 -6.19 -37.11 -31.58
CA PHE A 44 -6.29 -35.99 -30.67
C PHE A 44 -5.70 -36.36 -29.30
N GLN A 45 -4.99 -35.42 -28.68
CA GLN A 45 -4.52 -35.59 -27.31
C GLN A 45 -5.73 -35.61 -26.38
N THR A 46 -5.85 -36.67 -25.58
CA THR A 46 -6.93 -36.77 -24.60
C THR A 46 -6.79 -35.63 -23.58
N PRO A 47 -7.84 -34.82 -23.37
CA PRO A 47 -7.79 -33.74 -22.39
C PRO A 47 -7.48 -34.26 -20.99
N ALA A 48 -6.65 -33.54 -20.22
CA ALA A 48 -6.19 -33.98 -18.90
C ALA A 48 -7.33 -34.28 -17.91
N HIS A 49 -8.46 -33.56 -18.01
CA HIS A 49 -9.63 -33.75 -17.16
C HIS A 49 -10.38 -35.08 -17.38
N LEU A 50 -10.10 -35.78 -18.49
CA LEU A 50 -10.64 -37.12 -18.74
C LEU A 50 -9.90 -38.19 -17.92
N HIS A 51 -8.61 -37.97 -17.66
CA HIS A 51 -7.78 -38.86 -16.84
C HIS A 51 -7.76 -38.44 -15.37
N LEU A 52 -7.94 -37.16 -15.09
CA LEU A 52 -7.83 -36.56 -13.76
C LEU A 52 -9.13 -35.85 -13.37
N LYS A 53 -9.59 -36.09 -12.14
CA LYS A 53 -10.73 -35.35 -11.57
C LYS A 53 -10.28 -33.98 -11.07
N LEU A 54 -9.95 -33.06 -11.99
CA LEU A 54 -9.36 -31.75 -11.68
C LEU A 54 -10.17 -30.95 -10.64
N LYS A 55 -11.51 -30.93 -10.76
CA LYS A 55 -12.39 -30.25 -9.78
C LYS A 55 -12.28 -30.83 -8.36
N LYS A 56 -12.09 -32.16 -8.26
CA LYS A 56 -11.90 -32.81 -6.96
C LYS A 56 -10.57 -32.38 -6.34
N LEU A 57 -9.51 -32.38 -7.14
CA LEU A 57 -8.17 -31.97 -6.71
C LEU A 57 -8.19 -30.50 -6.24
N GLN A 58 -8.81 -29.62 -7.02
CA GLN A 58 -8.98 -28.21 -6.65
C GLN A 58 -9.70 -28.04 -5.31
N LEU A 59 -10.82 -28.76 -5.09
CA LEU A 59 -11.56 -28.68 -3.82
C LEU A 59 -10.74 -29.21 -2.63
N GLU A 60 -9.92 -30.25 -2.85
CA GLU A 60 -9.01 -30.76 -1.83
C GLU A 60 -7.92 -29.74 -1.48
N GLU A 61 -7.35 -29.08 -2.48
CA GLU A 61 -6.36 -28.00 -2.31
C GLU A 61 -6.96 -26.78 -1.57
N GLU A 62 -8.14 -26.31 -1.98
CA GLU A 62 -8.85 -25.21 -1.31
C GLU A 62 -9.17 -25.55 0.15
N ARG A 63 -9.57 -26.79 0.43
CA ARG A 63 -9.82 -27.28 1.79
C ARG A 63 -8.54 -27.29 2.62
N LEU A 64 -7.43 -27.78 2.07
CA LEU A 64 -6.15 -27.80 2.77
C LEU A 64 -5.64 -26.38 3.04
N ALA A 65 -5.73 -25.48 2.06
CA ALA A 65 -5.37 -24.07 2.23
C ALA A 65 -6.20 -23.36 3.31
N ALA A 66 -7.49 -23.73 3.45
CA ALA A 66 -8.33 -23.24 4.54
C ALA A 66 -7.85 -23.74 5.91
N ILE A 67 -7.59 -25.05 6.01
CA ILE A 67 -7.07 -25.67 7.24
C ILE A 67 -5.71 -25.05 7.63
N GLU A 68 -4.82 -24.82 6.67
CA GLU A 68 -3.50 -24.24 6.92
C GLU A 68 -3.59 -22.80 7.42
N ARG A 69 -4.44 -21.97 6.81
CA ARG A 69 -4.72 -20.61 7.31
C ARG A 69 -5.26 -20.62 8.73
N ASP A 70 -6.24 -21.49 9.00
CA ASP A 70 -6.85 -21.58 10.32
C ASP A 70 -5.84 -22.08 11.37
N ASN A 71 -5.01 -23.05 11.01
CA ASN A 71 -3.90 -23.52 11.85
C ASN A 71 -2.89 -22.41 12.13
N HIS A 72 -2.53 -21.61 11.12
CA HIS A 72 -1.60 -20.50 11.30
C HIS A 72 -2.17 -19.43 12.27
N ILE A 73 -3.44 -19.06 12.09
CA ILE A 73 -4.15 -18.13 13.00
C ILE A 73 -4.19 -18.70 14.41
N LEU A 74 -4.48 -20.00 14.55
CA LEU A 74 -4.53 -20.67 15.85
C LEU A 74 -3.15 -20.68 16.52
N SER A 75 -2.10 -21.07 15.80
CA SER A 75 -0.74 -21.06 16.30
C SER A 75 -0.25 -19.66 16.67
N SER A 76 -0.61 -18.63 15.91
CA SER A 76 -0.31 -17.23 16.26
C SER A 76 -0.99 -16.85 17.59
N LYS A 77 -2.30 -17.12 17.72
CA LYS A 77 -3.04 -16.85 18.96
C LYS A 77 -2.48 -17.60 20.16
N LEU A 78 -2.12 -18.88 19.98
CA LEU A 78 -1.47 -19.67 21.02
C LEU A 78 -0.12 -19.07 21.41
N SER A 79 0.69 -18.64 20.44
CA SER A 79 1.97 -17.98 20.69
C SER A 79 1.80 -16.67 21.47
N ASP A 80 0.76 -15.90 21.15
CA ASP A 80 0.41 -14.68 21.89
C ASP A 80 -0.02 -14.97 23.32
N ILE A 81 -0.87 -15.99 23.53
CA ILE A 81 -1.27 -16.45 24.86
C ILE A 81 -0.05 -16.93 25.65
N MET A 82 0.81 -17.75 25.06
CA MET A 82 2.04 -18.27 25.68
C MET A 82 3.02 -17.16 26.07
N ARG A 83 3.11 -16.10 25.25
CA ARG A 83 3.94 -14.92 25.53
C ARG A 83 3.29 -13.99 26.57
N SER A 84 1.95 -13.98 26.64
CA SER A 84 1.22 -13.18 27.61
C SER A 84 1.47 -13.68 29.04
N LYS A 85 1.57 -12.75 30.00
CA LYS A 85 1.76 -13.09 31.42
C LYS A 85 0.45 -13.48 32.13
N GLY A 86 -0.60 -13.83 31.38
CA GLY A 86 -1.92 -14.18 31.93
C GLY A 86 -2.73 -12.99 32.48
N LEU A 87 -2.42 -11.74 32.10
CA LEU A 87 -3.31 -10.62 32.40
C LEU A 87 -4.57 -10.74 31.52
N VAL A 88 -5.68 -11.11 32.15
CA VAL A 88 -7.02 -11.07 31.54
C VAL A 88 -7.70 -9.80 32.04
N ASP A 89 -8.13 -8.95 31.12
CA ASP A 89 -8.97 -7.80 31.47
C ASP A 89 -10.46 -8.22 31.53
N HIS A 90 -11.24 -7.43 32.26
CA HIS A 90 -12.70 -7.63 32.38
C HIS A 90 -13.48 -6.79 31.36
N ARG A 91 -12.78 -6.14 30.41
CA ARG A 91 -13.37 -5.20 29.45
C ARG A 91 -13.44 -5.86 28.09
N ASN A 92 -14.65 -6.07 27.60
CA ASN A 92 -14.85 -6.57 26.26
C ASN A 92 -15.12 -5.41 25.31
N SER A 93 -14.30 -5.27 24.26
CA SER A 93 -14.51 -4.27 23.21
C SER A 93 -15.52 -4.79 22.21
N TYR A 94 -16.79 -4.57 22.50
CA TYR A 94 -17.85 -4.83 21.53
C TYR A 94 -18.02 -3.60 20.63
N PRO A 95 -18.17 -3.77 19.30
CA PRO A 95 -18.58 -2.68 18.46
C PRO A 95 -19.99 -2.22 18.89
N GLU A 96 -20.17 -0.92 19.14
CA GLU A 96 -21.47 -0.34 19.45
C GLU A 96 -22.41 -0.49 18.24
N ARG A 97 -23.24 -1.54 18.26
CA ARG A 97 -24.26 -1.77 17.24
C ARG A 97 -25.48 -0.89 17.55
N SER A 98 -25.51 0.29 16.95
CA SER A 98 -26.71 1.14 16.95
C SER A 98 -27.37 1.11 15.57
N LEU A 99 -28.70 0.95 15.51
CA LEU A 99 -29.48 1.09 14.26
C LEU A 99 -29.23 2.43 13.56
N ASN A 100 -28.86 3.46 14.32
CA ASN A 100 -28.59 4.81 13.82
C ASN A 100 -27.10 5.11 13.64
N ALA A 101 -26.21 4.11 13.73
CA ALA A 101 -24.76 4.32 13.64
C ALA A 101 -24.37 4.99 12.31
N GLU A 102 -24.96 4.55 11.21
CA GLU A 102 -24.69 5.10 9.88
C GLU A 102 -25.16 6.55 9.75
N LYS A 103 -26.37 6.84 10.22
CA LYS A 103 -26.93 8.20 10.22
C LYS A 103 -26.09 9.14 11.09
N ARG A 104 -25.65 8.68 12.26
CA ARG A 104 -24.77 9.45 13.16
C ARG A 104 -23.41 9.72 12.52
N ARG A 105 -22.86 8.73 11.80
CA ARG A 105 -21.59 8.88 11.07
C ARG A 105 -21.71 9.93 9.96
N GLN A 106 -22.80 9.91 9.19
CA GLN A 106 -23.06 10.91 8.16
C GLN A 106 -23.22 12.31 8.76
N GLN A 107 -24.03 12.45 9.81
CA GLN A 107 -24.18 13.72 10.54
C GLN A 107 -22.85 14.23 11.09
N LEU A 108 -22.01 13.35 11.63
CA LEU A 108 -20.68 13.72 12.11
C LEU A 108 -19.80 14.26 10.98
N GLN A 109 -19.86 13.66 9.78
CA GLN A 109 -19.14 14.13 8.60
C GLN A 109 -19.67 15.50 8.13
N GLU A 110 -20.98 15.70 8.12
CA GLU A 110 -21.62 16.98 7.77
C GLU A 110 -21.17 18.09 8.72
N VAL A 111 -21.32 17.86 10.03
CA VAL A 111 -20.87 18.81 11.07
C VAL A 111 -19.38 19.09 10.96
N THR A 112 -18.56 18.07 10.69
CA THR A 112 -17.11 18.24 10.52
C THR A 112 -16.80 19.14 9.32
N ARG A 113 -17.49 18.94 8.19
CA ARG A 113 -17.33 19.77 7.00
C ARG A 113 -17.77 21.21 7.22
N GLU A 114 -18.90 21.41 7.91
CA GLU A 114 -19.37 22.75 8.28
C GLU A 114 -18.37 23.46 9.20
N ASN A 115 -17.85 22.75 10.20
CA ASN A 115 -16.84 23.26 11.11
C ASN A 115 -15.54 23.63 10.38
N GLN A 116 -15.12 22.86 9.38
CA GLN A 116 -13.99 23.21 8.53
C GLN A 116 -14.24 24.53 7.78
N GLY A 117 -15.42 24.70 7.18
CA GLY A 117 -15.78 25.96 6.51
C GLY A 117 -15.86 27.15 7.46
N ILE A 118 -16.29 26.95 8.71
CA ILE A 118 -16.25 27.99 9.75
C ILE A 118 -14.80 28.35 10.08
N LEU A 119 -13.95 27.35 10.29
CA LEU A 119 -12.54 27.54 10.61
C LEU A 119 -11.81 28.31 9.50
N GLU A 120 -12.03 27.94 8.23
CA GLU A 120 -11.47 28.65 7.08
C GLU A 120 -11.88 30.13 7.08
N ARG A 121 -13.17 30.43 7.30
CA ARG A 121 -13.66 31.82 7.38
C ARG A 121 -13.00 32.60 8.52
N ILE A 122 -12.91 32.02 9.71
CA ILE A 122 -12.26 32.67 10.86
C ILE A 122 -10.77 32.90 10.59
N THR A 123 -10.11 31.96 9.90
CA THR A 123 -8.68 32.02 9.63
C THR A 123 -8.35 33.05 8.55
N ILE A 124 -9.18 33.16 7.51
CA ILE A 124 -9.01 34.14 6.42
C ILE A 124 -9.35 35.56 6.90
N GLN A 125 -10.31 35.69 7.81
CA GLN A 125 -10.70 36.99 8.32
C GLN A 125 -9.57 37.59 9.17
N GLU A 126 -8.89 38.60 8.62
CA GLU A 126 -7.91 39.38 9.37
C GLU A 126 -8.59 40.05 10.56
N SER A 127 -7.91 40.06 11.71
CA SER A 127 -8.42 40.73 12.89
C SER A 127 -8.43 42.24 12.66
N GLU A 128 -9.62 42.86 12.68
CA GLU A 128 -9.84 44.33 12.65
C GLU A 128 -9.32 45.05 13.91
N TYR A 129 -8.50 44.39 14.73
CA TYR A 129 -7.89 44.95 15.94
C TYR A 129 -6.78 45.95 15.59
N ARG A 130 -7.18 47.10 15.02
CA ARG A 130 -6.28 48.24 14.80
C ARG A 130 -6.04 48.94 16.12
N ARG A 131 -5.05 48.47 16.89
CA ARG A 131 -4.67 49.01 18.22
C ARG A 131 -4.61 50.53 18.27
N GLN A 132 -4.02 51.15 17.24
CA GLN A 132 -3.92 52.61 17.11
C GLN A 132 -5.30 53.30 17.13
N ARG A 133 -6.29 52.78 16.38
CA ARG A 133 -7.66 53.34 16.39
C ARG A 133 -8.32 53.19 17.75
N TRP A 134 -8.10 52.07 18.42
CA TRP A 134 -8.65 51.84 19.75
C TRP A 134 -8.04 52.78 20.78
N GLU A 135 -6.73 53.05 20.70
CA GLU A 135 -6.05 54.03 21.55
C GLU A 135 -6.57 55.45 21.27
N GLU A 136 -6.74 55.85 20.01
CA GLU A 136 -7.32 57.15 19.64
C GLU A 136 -8.77 57.31 20.11
N ASP A 137 -9.60 56.28 19.96
CA ASP A 137 -10.99 56.27 20.43
C ASP A 137 -11.07 56.31 21.95
N TRP A 138 -10.17 55.61 22.63
CA TRP A 138 -10.04 55.66 24.07
C TRP A 138 -9.62 57.05 24.54
N GLU A 139 -8.62 57.67 23.91
CA GLU A 139 -8.18 59.02 24.24
C GLU A 139 -9.27 60.07 23.96
N ARG A 140 -10.02 59.94 22.86
CA ARG A 140 -11.21 60.76 22.58
C ARG A 140 -12.29 60.59 23.65
N ALA A 141 -12.54 59.36 24.08
CA ALA A 141 -13.50 59.08 25.14
C ALA A 141 -13.03 59.65 26.48
N GLU A 142 -11.74 59.60 26.78
CA GLU A 142 -11.15 60.13 28.00
C GLU A 142 -11.20 61.66 28.03
N ARG A 143 -10.86 62.32 26.92
CA ARG A 143 -11.04 63.78 26.78
C ARG A 143 -12.50 64.20 26.98
N ARG A 144 -13.45 63.52 26.30
CA ARG A 144 -14.89 63.81 26.50
C ARG A 144 -15.34 63.59 27.93
N ARG A 145 -14.78 62.58 28.60
CA ARG A 145 -15.04 62.35 30.03
C ARG A 145 -14.52 63.55 30.81
N ASP A 146 -13.26 63.96 30.67
CA ASP A 146 -12.72 65.10 31.39
C ASP A 146 -13.54 66.39 31.17
N ASP A 147 -13.99 66.65 29.94
CA ASP A 147 -14.81 67.82 29.60
C ASP A 147 -16.19 67.83 30.29
N ILE A 148 -16.82 66.68 30.47
CA ILE A 148 -18.15 66.54 31.10
C ILE A 148 -18.02 66.36 32.63
N ALA A 149 -16.81 66.22 33.16
CA ALA A 149 -16.58 65.99 34.57
C ALA A 149 -16.81 67.28 35.39
N ARG A 150 -17.69 67.20 36.39
CA ARG A 150 -17.93 68.32 37.33
C ARG A 150 -16.75 68.61 38.26
N TYR A 151 -15.88 67.62 38.47
CA TYR A 151 -14.70 67.70 39.33
C TYR A 151 -13.48 67.13 38.57
N PRO A 152 -12.28 67.69 38.77
CA PRO A 152 -11.08 67.21 38.07
C PRO A 152 -10.85 65.73 38.37
N ARG A 153 -10.80 64.91 37.31
CA ARG A 153 -10.42 63.51 37.43
C ARG A 153 -8.93 63.47 37.78
N ARG A 154 -8.65 63.36 39.07
CA ARG A 154 -7.29 63.11 39.54
C ARG A 154 -6.85 61.78 38.92
N VAL A 155 -5.71 61.76 38.24
CA VAL A 155 -5.04 60.53 37.85
C VAL A 155 -4.89 59.70 39.13
N ILE A 156 -5.70 58.66 39.26
CA ILE A 156 -5.58 57.72 40.38
C ILE A 156 -4.35 56.90 40.06
N ASN A 157 -3.21 57.39 40.54
CA ASN A 157 -2.00 56.61 40.57
C ASN A 157 -2.30 55.29 41.28
N GLN A 158 -1.99 54.19 40.59
CA GLN A 158 -1.84 52.85 41.14
C GLN A 158 -3.14 52.15 41.60
N GLN A 159 -3.85 51.56 40.65
CA GLN A 159 -4.15 50.15 40.85
C GLN A 159 -3.12 49.38 40.04
N ARG A 160 -2.25 48.67 40.74
CA ARG A 160 -1.40 47.65 40.15
C ARG A 160 -2.33 46.68 39.42
N CYS A 161 -2.52 46.87 38.12
CA CYS A 161 -2.68 45.74 37.25
C CYS A 161 -1.36 45.00 37.41
N LYS A 162 -1.36 43.96 38.26
CA LYS A 162 -0.41 42.88 38.08
C LYS A 162 -0.55 42.54 36.60
N LYS A 163 0.42 42.94 35.78
CA LYS A 163 0.62 42.29 34.51
C LYS A 163 0.79 40.84 34.92
N VAL A 164 -0.28 40.05 34.82
CA VAL A 164 -0.10 38.62 34.72
C VAL A 164 0.68 38.54 33.42
N LEU A 165 1.99 38.41 33.58
CA LEU A 165 2.85 37.89 32.56
C LEU A 165 2.27 36.50 32.32
N VAL A 166 1.26 36.42 31.45
CA VAL A 166 1.08 35.22 30.67
C VAL A 166 2.34 35.22 29.85
N GLN A 167 3.35 34.52 30.37
CA GLN A 167 4.40 33.99 29.54
C GLN A 167 3.62 33.30 28.43
N GLN A 168 3.66 33.90 27.24
CA GLN A 168 3.55 33.08 26.06
C GLN A 168 4.75 32.16 26.21
N ASP A 169 4.50 30.97 26.75
CA ASP A 169 5.34 29.82 26.49
C ASP A 169 5.22 29.64 24.97
N THR A 170 5.99 30.43 24.23
CA THR A 170 6.57 29.99 22.97
C THR A 170 7.60 28.93 23.33
N ASP A 171 7.14 27.84 23.93
CA ASP A 171 7.83 26.57 23.85
C ASP A 171 7.59 26.10 22.43
N LEU A 172 8.52 26.50 21.58
CA LEU A 172 8.99 25.62 20.53
C LEU A 172 9.42 24.30 21.19
N ASN A 173 8.44 23.42 21.43
CA ASN A 173 8.66 21.99 21.53
C ASN A 173 8.21 21.31 20.23
N GLU A 174 8.66 21.87 19.11
CA GLU A 174 8.96 21.07 17.93
C GLU A 174 10.40 20.57 18.07
N LYS A 175 10.59 19.49 18.84
CA LYS A 175 11.66 18.48 18.69
C LYS A 175 11.62 17.49 19.86
N GLN A 176 10.50 16.77 20.01
CA GLN A 176 10.47 15.45 20.65
C GLN A 176 9.11 14.75 20.51
N THR A 177 8.48 14.78 19.33
CA THR A 177 7.34 13.88 19.03
C THR A 177 7.23 13.44 17.57
N SER A 178 8.18 13.82 16.70
CA SER A 178 8.24 13.40 15.30
C SER A 178 9.33 12.37 14.97
N SER A 179 10.01 11.79 15.98
CA SER A 179 11.03 10.75 15.78
C SER A 179 10.57 9.32 16.14
N SER A 180 9.31 9.09 16.51
CA SER A 180 8.80 7.72 16.77
C SER A 180 7.60 7.30 15.94
N LEU A 181 7.21 8.05 14.89
CA LEU A 181 6.11 7.66 13.99
C LEU A 181 6.43 7.71 12.49
N SER A 182 7.71 7.86 12.13
CA SER A 182 8.17 7.85 10.72
C SER A 182 9.16 6.72 10.39
N GLU A 183 9.41 5.77 11.30
CA GLU A 183 10.18 4.54 11.00
C GLU A 183 9.30 3.29 10.82
N GLN A 184 7.97 3.42 10.78
CA GLN A 184 7.08 2.26 10.55
C GLN A 184 6.32 2.27 9.22
N SER A 185 6.52 3.27 8.34
CA SER A 185 5.87 3.29 7.02
C SER A 185 6.78 2.92 5.84
N ASP A 186 8.10 2.84 6.02
CA ASP A 186 9.04 2.53 4.92
C ASP A 186 9.68 1.13 4.97
N GLN A 187 9.28 0.26 5.92
CA GLN A 187 9.68 -1.15 5.94
C GLN A 187 8.67 -2.11 5.29
N ALA A 188 7.58 -1.60 4.70
CA ALA A 188 6.59 -2.44 4.01
C ALA A 188 6.79 -2.54 2.48
N ASN A 189 7.80 -1.89 1.89
CA ASN A 189 8.08 -1.95 0.44
C ASN A 189 9.53 -2.29 0.10
N LYS A 190 10.16 -3.21 0.85
CA LYS A 190 11.48 -3.76 0.47
C LYS A 190 11.77 -5.17 1.00
N VAL A 191 10.83 -6.10 0.88
CA VAL A 191 11.12 -7.55 0.92
C VAL A 191 10.20 -8.25 -0.10
N ASP A 192 10.29 -7.84 -1.36
CA ASP A 192 9.75 -8.56 -2.52
C ASP A 192 10.62 -8.23 -3.75
N SER A 193 11.93 -8.41 -3.60
CA SER A 193 12.89 -8.46 -4.70
C SER A 193 14.25 -8.90 -4.12
N GLU A 194 14.37 -10.18 -3.78
CA GLU A 194 15.57 -11.02 -3.94
C GLU A 194 15.41 -12.30 -3.12
N HIS A 195 15.52 -13.44 -3.82
CA HIS A 195 15.40 -14.86 -3.42
C HIS A 195 14.04 -15.50 -3.71
#